data_AF-A0A2S5LXD9-F1
#
_entry.id   AF-A0A2S5LXD9-F1
#
_cell.length_a   1.000
_cell.length_b   1.000
_cell.length_c   1.000
_cell.angle_alpha   90.00
_cell.angle_beta   90.00
_cell.angle_gamma   90.00
#
_symmetry.space_group_name_H-M   'P 1'
#
loop_
_entity.id
_entity.type
_entity.pdbx_description
1 polymer ?
#
loop_
_entity_poly.entity_id
_entity_poly.type
_entity_poly.pdbx_seq_one_letter_code
_entity_poly.pdbx_strand_id
1 'polypeptide(L)'
;GTWKKYSYQNVPNQTPKGGRWNTYEANFGLSYKWLSAKASVTLGDWFGAEKSTGWDGSTSGTTYLEMNAAYPLPWWDLTLVGHVGHLNVAGKLDLTVSSSANTANEDNPDYTDYKVGLSKSFSVLKSEGWNAGVYYVGATNGGNKGYWGKNGFGGASFNGNFETRDLTKDRLVVTLGRSF
;
A
#
# COMPACT_ATOMS: atom_id res chain seq x y z
N GLY A 1 -0.07 -22.29 -8.26
CA GLY A 1 -0.71 -22.85 -7.06
C GLY A 1 -1.95 -23.61 -7.47
N THR A 2 -2.13 -24.83 -7.00
CA THR A 2 -3.32 -25.64 -7.22
C THR A 2 -4.37 -25.30 -6.17
N TRP A 3 -5.16 -24.25 -6.42
CA TRP A 3 -6.33 -23.97 -5.60
C TRP A 3 -7.39 -25.06 -5.81
N LYS A 4 -8.00 -25.55 -4.73
CA LYS A 4 -9.25 -26.31 -4.82
C LYS A 4 -10.31 -25.35 -5.35
N LYS A 5 -10.97 -25.75 -6.43
CA LYS A 5 -12.01 -24.97 -7.12
C LYS A 5 -13.04 -24.49 -6.11
N TYR A 6 -13.12 -23.19 -5.90
CA TYR A 6 -14.12 -22.59 -5.03
C TYR A 6 -15.48 -22.68 -5.71
N SER A 7 -16.48 -23.14 -4.96
CA SER A 7 -17.88 -23.18 -5.39
C SER A 7 -18.63 -22.21 -4.48
N TYR A 8 -19.04 -21.08 -5.04
CA TYR A 8 -19.95 -20.15 -4.38
C TYR A 8 -21.35 -20.37 -4.96
N GLN A 9 -22.36 -20.50 -4.10
CA GLN A 9 -23.77 -20.65 -4.51
C GLN A 9 -24.02 -21.76 -5.56
N ASN A 10 -23.36 -22.92 -5.43
CA ASN A 10 -23.49 -24.07 -6.34
C ASN A 10 -23.04 -23.81 -7.79
N VAL A 11 -22.33 -22.72 -8.08
CA VAL A 11 -21.70 -22.50 -9.40
C VAL A 11 -20.30 -23.15 -9.40
N PRO A 12 -20.07 -24.22 -10.18
CA PRO A 12 -18.78 -24.89 -10.20
C PRO A 12 -17.69 -24.03 -10.85
N ASN A 13 -16.45 -24.17 -10.39
CA ASN A 13 -15.26 -23.59 -11.04
C ASN A 13 -15.21 -22.05 -11.08
N GLN A 14 -15.58 -21.36 -10.00
CA GLN A 14 -15.46 -19.89 -9.94
C GLN A 14 -14.03 -19.38 -9.72
N THR A 15 -13.04 -20.27 -9.56
CA THR A 15 -11.64 -19.87 -9.52
C THR A 15 -11.23 -19.34 -10.89
N PRO A 16 -10.76 -18.08 -10.99
CA PRO A 16 -10.26 -17.52 -12.24
C PRO A 16 -9.23 -18.46 -12.88
N LYS A 17 -9.29 -18.62 -14.21
CA LYS A 17 -8.16 -19.20 -14.94
C LYS A 17 -7.03 -18.16 -14.87
N GLY A 18 -5.81 -18.55 -14.51
CA GLY A 18 -4.70 -17.59 -14.31
C GLY A 18 -4.50 -17.19 -12.84
N GLY A 19 -3.73 -16.13 -12.60
CA GLY A 19 -3.41 -15.64 -11.25
C GLY A 19 -2.25 -16.41 -10.61
N ARG A 20 -1.05 -16.33 -11.19
CA ARG A 20 0.15 -16.68 -10.42
C ARG A 20 0.35 -15.60 -9.36
N TRP A 21 -0.11 -15.88 -8.15
CA TRP A 21 0.01 -15.00 -6.96
C TRP A 21 1.45 -14.79 -6.46
N ASN A 22 2.45 -15.32 -7.18
CA ASN A 22 3.84 -15.05 -6.88
C ASN A 22 4.21 -13.73 -7.55
N THR A 23 4.48 -12.71 -6.74
CA THR A 23 5.01 -11.44 -7.23
C THR A 23 6.50 -11.40 -6.93
N TYR A 24 7.30 -11.19 -7.97
CA TYR A 24 8.72 -10.92 -7.85
C TYR A 24 8.93 -9.44 -8.12
N GLU A 25 9.79 -8.79 -7.34
CA GLU A 25 10.07 -7.37 -7.48
C GLU A 25 11.57 -7.13 -7.58
N ALA A 26 11.98 -6.35 -8.56
CA ALA A 26 13.31 -5.77 -8.59
C ALA A 26 13.28 -4.43 -7.85
N ASN A 27 14.27 -4.20 -7.00
CA ASN A 27 14.35 -3.03 -6.14
C ASN A 27 15.72 -2.38 -6.31
N PHE A 28 15.76 -1.07 -6.47
CA PHE A 28 16.97 -0.27 -6.48
C PHE A 28 16.82 0.88 -5.49
N GLY A 29 17.84 1.10 -4.64
CA GLY A 29 17.83 2.14 -3.63
C GLY A 29 19.12 2.92 -3.58
N LEU A 30 19.00 4.22 -3.37
CA LEU A 30 20.12 5.13 -3.13
C LEU A 30 19.86 5.88 -1.82
N SER A 31 20.91 6.12 -1.04
CA SER A 31 20.82 6.93 0.17
C SER A 31 22.00 7.89 0.25
N TYR A 32 21.71 9.12 0.66
CA TYR A 32 22.73 10.14 0.90
C TYR A 32 22.30 11.03 2.07
N LYS A 33 23.13 11.03 3.12
CA LYS A 33 22.86 11.74 4.38
C LYS A 33 21.49 11.36 4.94
N TRP A 34 20.62 12.36 5.15
CA TRP A 34 19.29 12.22 5.69
C TRP A 34 18.23 11.91 4.63
N LEU A 35 18.61 11.76 3.35
CA LEU A 35 17.69 11.47 2.25
C LEU A 35 17.93 10.06 1.72
N SER A 36 16.86 9.35 1.38
CA SER A 36 16.93 8.12 0.59
C SER A 36 15.83 8.07 -0.46
N ALA A 37 16.10 7.37 -1.54
CA ALA A 37 15.14 7.09 -2.60
C ALA A 37 15.20 5.61 -2.96
N LYS A 38 14.05 5.03 -3.27
CA LYS A 38 13.94 3.63 -3.72
C LYS A 38 12.94 3.54 -4.86
N ALA A 39 13.29 2.74 -5.85
CA ALA A 39 12.44 2.35 -6.95
C ALA A 39 12.22 0.84 -6.90
N SER A 40 10.97 0.42 -7.01
CA SER A 40 10.56 -0.98 -7.08
C SER A 40 9.80 -1.21 -8.38
N VAL A 41 10.00 -2.36 -9.02
CA VAL A 41 9.23 -2.78 -10.20
C VAL A 41 8.86 -4.25 -10.11
N THR A 42 7.61 -4.59 -10.40
CA THR A 42 7.16 -5.98 -10.48
C THR A 42 7.70 -6.64 -11.75
N LEU A 43 8.26 -7.84 -11.61
CA LEU A 43 8.79 -8.65 -12.72
C LEU A 43 7.75 -9.63 -13.28
N GLY A 44 6.58 -9.68 -12.66
CA GLY A 44 5.41 -10.42 -13.09
C GLY A 44 4.15 -9.70 -12.61
N ASP A 45 3.00 -10.32 -12.85
CA ASP A 45 1.71 -9.71 -12.49
C ASP A 45 1.63 -9.43 -10.98
N TRP A 46 1.29 -8.19 -10.66
CA TRP A 46 1.14 -7.65 -9.31
C TRP A 46 0.03 -8.40 -8.59
N PHE A 47 0.42 -9.26 -7.64
CA PHE A 47 -0.44 -10.22 -6.95
C PHE A 47 -1.37 -11.04 -7.89
N GLY A 48 -0.89 -11.39 -9.10
CA GLY A 48 -1.70 -12.15 -10.07
C GLY A 48 -2.83 -11.35 -10.73
N ALA A 49 -2.77 -10.02 -10.66
CA ALA A 49 -3.63 -9.11 -11.41
C ALA A 49 -3.29 -9.16 -12.91
N GLU A 50 -4.12 -9.81 -13.70
CA GLU A 50 -3.93 -9.97 -15.14
C GLU A 50 -5.30 -10.06 -15.83
N LYS A 51 -5.30 -10.08 -17.17
CA LYS A 51 -6.54 -10.10 -17.96
C LYS A 51 -7.49 -11.23 -17.56
N SER A 52 -6.94 -12.37 -17.21
CA SER A 52 -7.70 -13.56 -16.84
C SER A 52 -8.31 -13.49 -15.42
N THR A 53 -7.84 -12.55 -14.59
CA THR A 53 -8.33 -12.26 -13.24
C THR A 53 -9.16 -10.97 -13.15
N GLY A 54 -9.55 -10.39 -14.28
CA GLY A 54 -10.47 -9.24 -14.34
C GLY A 54 -9.79 -7.89 -14.56
N TRP A 55 -8.58 -7.87 -15.08
CA TRP A 55 -7.86 -6.65 -15.48
C TRP A 55 -7.93 -6.45 -17.00
N ASP A 56 -7.57 -5.26 -17.49
CA ASP A 56 -7.53 -4.96 -18.93
C ASP A 56 -6.30 -5.57 -19.63
N GLY A 57 -5.27 -5.92 -18.85
CA GLY A 57 -3.99 -6.44 -19.33
C GLY A 57 -3.16 -7.11 -18.23
N SER A 58 -1.86 -7.27 -18.50
CA SER A 58 -0.87 -7.69 -17.49
C SER A 58 -0.51 -6.51 -16.60
N THR A 59 -0.24 -6.75 -15.32
CA THR A 59 0.25 -5.72 -14.38
C THR A 59 1.74 -5.88 -14.08
N SER A 60 2.44 -6.72 -14.86
CA SER A 60 3.90 -6.76 -14.85
C SER A 60 4.48 -5.40 -15.23
N GLY A 61 5.52 -4.97 -14.53
CA GLY A 61 6.08 -3.63 -14.67
C GLY A 61 5.40 -2.56 -13.82
N THR A 62 4.52 -2.94 -12.89
CA THR A 62 4.00 -2.02 -11.85
C THR A 62 5.17 -1.46 -11.06
N THR A 63 5.22 -0.14 -10.90
CA THR A 63 6.32 0.56 -10.23
C THR A 63 5.87 1.21 -8.94
N TYR A 64 6.78 1.24 -7.96
CA TYR A 64 6.63 2.03 -6.75
C TYR A 64 7.89 2.86 -6.53
N LEU A 65 7.75 4.18 -6.57
CA LEU A 65 8.85 5.11 -6.35
C LEU A 65 8.64 5.81 -5.01
N GLU A 66 9.64 5.75 -4.14
CA GLU A 66 9.58 6.39 -2.83
C GLU A 66 10.79 7.27 -2.53
N MET A 67 10.55 8.33 -1.77
CA MET A 67 11.57 9.20 -1.21
C MET A 67 11.33 9.36 0.29
N ASN A 68 12.39 9.22 1.08
CA ASN A 68 12.36 9.36 2.53
C ASN A 68 13.35 10.41 2.99
N ALA A 69 12.99 11.14 4.04
CA ALA A 69 13.85 12.09 4.73
C ALA A 69 13.83 11.83 6.24
N ALA A 70 14.99 11.88 6.88
CA ALA A 70 15.18 11.80 8.32
C ALA A 70 16.16 12.92 8.74
N TYR A 71 15.68 14.16 8.71
CA TYR A 71 16.50 15.35 8.92
C TYR A 71 16.64 15.68 10.42
N PRO A 72 17.84 15.62 11.00
CA PRO A 72 18.05 16.02 12.39
C PRO A 72 17.88 17.54 12.52
N LEU A 73 16.97 17.96 13.39
CA LEU A 73 16.71 19.37 13.67
C LEU A 73 17.77 19.92 14.63
N PRO A 74 18.12 21.22 14.52
CA PRO A 74 19.15 21.83 15.36
C PRO A 74 18.67 22.09 16.80
N TRP A 75 17.47 21.64 17.17
CA TRP A 75 16.85 21.90 18.47
C TRP A 75 16.16 20.65 18.99
N TRP A 76 16.22 20.49 20.32
CA TRP A 76 15.49 19.50 21.12
C TRP A 76 15.72 18.03 20.74
N ASP A 77 16.82 17.71 20.05
CA ASP A 77 17.17 16.36 19.61
C ASP A 77 16.05 15.68 18.80
N LEU A 78 15.34 16.47 18.01
CA LEU A 78 14.24 16.00 17.17
C LEU A 78 14.74 15.67 15.78
N THR A 79 14.08 14.71 15.16
CA THR A 79 14.27 14.38 13.75
C THR A 79 12.95 14.62 13.01
N LEU A 80 13.01 15.46 11.96
CA LEU A 80 11.92 15.60 11.01
C LEU A 80 11.94 14.39 10.06
N VAL A 81 10.86 13.63 10.08
CA VAL A 81 10.70 12.44 9.23
C VAL A 81 9.69 12.77 8.14
N GLY A 82 10.09 12.56 6.89
CA GLY A 82 9.25 12.70 5.71
C GLY A 82 9.28 11.43 4.86
N HIS A 83 8.16 11.11 4.22
CA HIS A 83 8.02 10.06 3.23
C HIS A 83 7.01 10.50 2.18
N VAL A 84 7.29 10.21 0.93
CA VAL A 84 6.32 10.21 -0.15
C VAL A 84 6.60 9.03 -1.06
N GLY A 85 5.56 8.27 -1.36
CA GLY A 85 5.58 7.12 -2.25
C GLY A 85 4.54 7.28 -3.35
N HIS A 86 4.80 6.75 -4.53
CA HIS A 86 3.82 6.68 -5.60
C HIS A 86 3.83 5.31 -6.25
N LEU A 87 2.67 4.65 -6.23
CA LEU A 87 2.40 3.41 -6.94
C LEU A 87 1.79 3.74 -8.30
N ASN A 88 2.40 3.22 -9.36
CA ASN A 88 1.85 3.21 -10.70
C ASN A 88 1.69 1.76 -11.17
N VAL A 89 0.45 1.31 -11.29
CA VAL A 89 0.09 -0.04 -11.71
C VAL A 89 -0.03 -0.08 -13.23
N ALA A 90 0.65 -1.06 -13.83
CA ALA A 90 0.78 -1.14 -15.29
C ALA A 90 -0.53 -1.51 -16.02
N GLY A 91 -1.54 -1.98 -15.28
CA GLY A 91 -2.87 -2.32 -15.80
C GLY A 91 -3.98 -1.72 -14.96
N LYS A 92 -5.20 -1.76 -15.49
CA LYS A 92 -6.41 -1.29 -14.82
C LYS A 92 -7.40 -2.42 -14.65
N LEU A 93 -8.35 -2.23 -13.73
CA LEU A 93 -9.43 -3.17 -13.56
C LEU A 93 -10.40 -3.10 -14.74
N ASP A 94 -10.81 -4.25 -15.29
CA ASP A 94 -11.80 -4.31 -16.36
C ASP A 94 -13.21 -4.15 -15.78
N LEU A 95 -13.76 -2.94 -15.88
CA LEU A 95 -15.12 -2.62 -15.41
C LEU A 95 -16.23 -3.26 -16.26
N THR A 96 -15.92 -4.06 -17.28
CA THR A 96 -16.91 -4.92 -17.95
C THR A 96 -17.09 -6.26 -17.24
N VAL A 97 -16.12 -6.65 -16.41
CA VAL A 97 -16.20 -7.83 -15.56
C VAL A 97 -16.94 -7.43 -14.26
N SER A 98 -17.96 -8.20 -13.89
CA SER A 98 -18.76 -7.91 -12.69
C SER A 98 -17.89 -7.98 -11.42
N SER A 99 -17.65 -6.83 -10.80
CA SER A 99 -16.93 -6.65 -9.55
C SER A 99 -17.57 -5.53 -8.71
N SER A 100 -17.13 -5.36 -7.47
CA SER A 100 -17.59 -4.23 -6.63
C SER A 100 -17.11 -2.88 -7.17
N ALA A 101 -16.05 -2.84 -7.98
CA ALA A 101 -15.50 -1.61 -8.57
C ALA A 101 -16.43 -1.00 -9.63
N ASN A 102 -17.27 -1.81 -10.29
CA ASN A 102 -18.22 -1.33 -11.29
C ASN A 102 -19.18 -0.29 -10.69
N THR A 103 -19.53 -0.43 -9.41
CA THR A 103 -20.39 0.50 -8.68
C THR A 103 -19.71 1.84 -8.42
N ALA A 104 -18.38 1.84 -8.20
CA ALA A 104 -17.60 3.04 -7.99
C ALA A 104 -17.17 3.70 -9.32
N ASN A 105 -17.25 2.98 -10.43
CA ASN A 105 -16.71 3.36 -11.75
C ASN A 105 -15.26 3.85 -11.64
N GLU A 106 -14.45 3.11 -10.90
CA GLU A 106 -13.06 3.40 -10.60
C GLU A 106 -12.23 2.16 -10.91
N ASP A 107 -11.31 2.29 -11.87
CA ASP A 107 -10.51 1.19 -12.43
C ASP A 107 -9.02 1.33 -12.14
N ASN A 108 -8.59 2.48 -11.63
CA ASN A 108 -7.18 2.81 -11.47
C ASN A 108 -6.75 2.66 -10.01
N PRO A 109 -5.88 1.68 -9.68
CA PRO A 109 -5.35 1.50 -8.34
C PRO A 109 -4.19 2.44 -7.99
N ASP A 110 -3.71 3.31 -8.89
CA ASP A 110 -2.59 4.21 -8.63
C ASP A 110 -2.84 5.08 -7.39
N TYR A 111 -1.84 5.23 -6.53
CA TYR A 111 -1.95 6.09 -5.36
C TYR A 111 -0.61 6.74 -5.00
N THR A 112 -0.70 7.82 -4.26
CA THR A 112 0.43 8.47 -3.60
C THR A 112 0.19 8.42 -2.11
N ASP A 113 1.10 7.82 -1.36
CA ASP A 113 1.07 7.85 0.10
C ASP A 113 2.16 8.78 0.64
N TYR A 114 1.91 9.29 1.84
CA TYR A 114 2.79 10.23 2.48
C TYR A 114 2.78 10.08 3.98
N LYS A 115 3.90 10.48 4.57
CA LYS A 115 4.05 10.60 6.01
C LYS A 115 4.93 11.80 6.33
N VAL A 116 4.53 12.57 7.33
CA VAL A 116 5.35 13.65 7.91
C VAL A 116 5.22 13.63 9.41
N GLY A 117 6.32 13.83 10.14
CA GLY A 117 6.25 13.86 11.59
C GLY A 117 7.59 14.14 12.26
N LEU A 118 7.55 14.09 13.58
CA LEU A 118 8.72 14.28 14.42
C LEU A 118 8.99 13.00 15.19
N SER A 119 10.26 12.65 15.33
CA SER A 119 10.72 11.59 16.22
C SER A 119 11.80 12.09 17.16
N LYS A 120 11.89 11.47 18.33
CA LYS A 120 12.87 11.74 19.37
C LYS A 120 13.41 10.45 19.92
N SER A 121 14.73 10.30 19.91
CA SER A 121 15.42 9.25 20.66
C SER A 121 15.78 9.78 22.05
N PHE A 122 15.64 8.96 23.09
CA PHE A 122 15.93 9.34 24.48
C PHE A 122 16.34 8.14 25.33
N SER A 123 16.71 8.41 26.58
CA SER A 123 17.08 7.39 27.57
C SER A 123 16.25 7.54 28.84
N VAL A 124 15.90 6.42 29.47
CA VAL A 124 15.11 6.39 30.73
C VAL A 124 15.86 5.58 31.76
N LEU A 125 16.22 6.16 32.91
CA LEU A 125 16.85 5.44 34.04
C LEU A 125 18.01 4.51 33.62
N LYS A 126 18.97 5.03 32.84
CA LYS A 126 20.12 4.31 32.24
C LYS A 126 19.79 3.30 31.14
N SER A 127 18.53 3.15 30.77
CA SER A 127 18.11 2.40 29.59
C SER A 127 18.17 3.29 28.36
N GLU A 128 19.06 2.97 27.43
CA GLU A 128 19.13 3.59 26.10
C GLU A 128 18.18 2.89 25.11
N GLY A 129 18.09 3.44 23.89
CA GLY A 129 17.35 2.86 22.78
C GLY A 129 15.86 3.21 22.71
N TRP A 130 15.36 4.11 23.57
CA TRP A 130 13.96 4.57 23.49
C TRP A 130 13.76 5.54 22.34
N ASN A 131 12.63 5.40 21.65
CA ASN A 131 12.20 6.34 20.63
C ASN A 131 10.70 6.66 20.78
N ALA A 132 10.35 7.92 20.64
CA ALA A 132 8.96 8.36 20.51
C ALA A 132 8.78 9.12 19.20
N GLY A 133 7.56 9.12 18.65
CA GLY A 133 7.26 9.89 17.46
C GLY A 133 5.78 10.16 17.29
N VAL A 134 5.50 11.25 16.59
CA VAL A 134 4.15 11.65 16.18
C VAL A 134 4.19 11.91 14.68
N TYR A 135 3.31 11.25 13.94
CA TYR A 135 3.29 11.29 12.49
C TYR A 135 1.88 11.53 11.98
N TYR A 136 1.77 12.34 10.95
CA TYR A 136 0.62 12.42 10.08
C TYR A 136 0.88 11.52 8.89
N VAL A 137 -0.03 10.59 8.61
CA VAL A 137 0.06 9.64 7.50
C VAL A 137 -1.22 9.67 6.69
N GLY A 138 -1.13 9.45 5.38
CA GLY A 138 -2.28 9.43 4.49
C GLY A 138 -1.92 8.90 3.11
N ALA A 139 -2.94 8.72 2.27
CA ALA A 139 -2.74 8.39 0.86
C ALA A 139 -3.88 8.92 -0.02
N THR A 140 -3.59 9.13 -1.31
CA THR A 140 -4.58 9.50 -2.32
C THR A 140 -5.36 8.28 -2.79
N ASN A 141 -6.35 8.51 -3.67
CA ASN A 141 -7.19 7.45 -4.26
C ASN A 141 -8.02 6.66 -3.23
N GLY A 142 -8.48 7.33 -2.16
CA GLY A 142 -9.48 6.81 -1.23
C GLY A 142 -10.80 7.59 -1.24
N GLY A 143 -11.45 7.71 -0.08
CA GLY A 143 -12.74 8.39 0.05
C GLY A 143 -13.93 7.56 -0.48
N ASN A 144 -14.96 8.24 -1.00
CA ASN A 144 -16.20 7.59 -1.43
C ASN A 144 -16.12 6.98 -2.84
N LYS A 145 -15.14 7.39 -3.64
CA LYS A 145 -15.05 7.04 -5.07
C LYS A 145 -13.67 6.48 -5.48
N GLY A 146 -12.63 6.70 -4.68
CA GLY A 146 -11.30 6.16 -4.98
C GLY A 146 -11.21 4.65 -4.79
N TYR A 147 -10.27 4.04 -5.50
CA TYR A 147 -10.08 2.59 -5.58
C TYR A 147 -9.81 1.95 -4.21
N TRP A 148 -9.10 2.65 -3.33
CA TRP A 148 -8.75 2.21 -1.97
C TRP A 148 -9.68 2.79 -0.89
N GLY A 149 -10.73 3.48 -1.33
CA GLY A 149 -11.70 4.15 -0.48
C GLY A 149 -12.72 3.18 0.12
N LYS A 150 -13.64 3.71 0.92
CA LYS A 150 -14.66 2.90 1.61
C LYS A 150 -15.59 2.14 0.64
N ASN A 151 -15.79 2.65 -0.56
CA ASN A 151 -16.61 2.00 -1.59
C ASN A 151 -15.75 1.38 -2.69
N GLY A 152 -14.43 1.50 -2.59
CA GLY A 152 -13.47 1.05 -3.57
C GLY A 152 -13.13 -0.44 -3.41
N PHE A 153 -12.61 -1.03 -4.49
CA PHE A 153 -12.28 -2.46 -4.56
C PHE A 153 -11.08 -2.85 -3.67
N GLY A 154 -10.05 -2.01 -3.61
CA GLY A 154 -8.80 -2.30 -2.93
C GLY A 154 -8.91 -2.37 -1.39
N GLY A 155 -10.04 -1.94 -0.82
CA GLY A 155 -10.29 -1.85 0.63
C GLY A 155 -11.13 -2.96 1.24
N ALA A 156 -11.51 -4.00 0.50
CA ALA A 156 -12.43 -5.02 1.00
C ALA A 156 -11.85 -5.76 2.23
N SER A 157 -12.54 -5.63 3.37
CA SER A 157 -12.21 -6.39 4.57
C SER A 157 -12.82 -7.79 4.45
N PHE A 158 -11.99 -8.82 4.33
CA PHE A 158 -12.45 -10.22 4.38
C PHE A 158 -12.64 -10.71 5.83
N ASN A 159 -13.18 -9.87 6.72
CA ASN A 159 -13.36 -10.19 8.14
C ASN A 159 -14.78 -10.70 8.49
N GLY A 160 -15.63 -10.93 7.48
CA GLY A 160 -17.02 -11.39 7.67
C GLY A 160 -18.00 -10.29 8.08
N ASN A 161 -17.58 -9.02 8.10
CA ASN A 161 -18.44 -7.86 8.32
C ASN A 161 -18.72 -7.13 6.99
N PHE A 162 -19.89 -6.52 6.85
CA PHE A 162 -20.27 -5.74 5.67
C PHE A 162 -19.68 -4.32 5.69
N GLU A 163 -19.01 -3.94 6.78
CA GLU A 163 -18.37 -2.64 6.91
C GLU A 163 -16.98 -2.63 6.24
N THR A 164 -16.81 -1.75 5.27
CA THR A 164 -15.54 -1.46 4.61
C THR A 164 -14.90 -0.21 5.21
N ARG A 165 -13.58 -0.23 5.38
CA ARG A 165 -12.82 0.91 5.92
C ARG A 165 -12.06 1.59 4.80
N ASP A 166 -12.10 2.92 4.79
CA ASP A 166 -11.21 3.72 3.95
C ASP A 166 -9.74 3.50 4.40
N LEU A 167 -8.96 2.86 3.52
CA LEU A 167 -7.57 2.51 3.80
C LEU A 167 -6.66 3.73 3.69
N THR A 168 -7.03 4.73 2.91
CA THR A 168 -6.17 5.90 2.63
C THR A 168 -6.43 7.06 3.57
N LYS A 169 -7.56 7.02 4.31
CA LYS A 169 -7.94 8.07 5.25
C LYS A 169 -6.81 8.42 6.21
N ASP A 170 -6.48 9.72 6.23
CA ASP A 170 -5.41 10.32 7.01
C ASP A 170 -5.54 10.06 8.51
N ARG A 171 -4.40 9.89 9.18
CA ARG A 171 -4.31 9.53 10.60
C ARG A 171 -3.14 10.19 11.28
N LEU A 172 -3.35 10.51 12.55
CA LEU A 172 -2.27 10.75 13.49
C LEU A 172 -1.82 9.40 14.07
N VAL A 173 -0.53 9.11 13.97
CA VAL A 173 0.10 7.92 14.53
C VAL A 173 1.09 8.35 15.60
N VAL A 174 0.94 7.79 16.80
CA VAL A 174 1.89 7.95 17.89
C VAL A 174 2.62 6.63 18.08
N THR A 175 3.95 6.69 18.12
CA THR A 175 4.79 5.52 18.37
C THR A 175 5.61 5.74 19.63
N LEU A 176 5.72 4.70 20.46
CA LEU A 176 6.68 4.62 21.55
C LEU A 176 7.29 3.23 21.51
N GLY A 177 8.61 3.15 21.40
CA GLY A 177 9.32 1.89 21.25
C GLY A 177 10.70 1.93 21.90
N ARG A 178 11.28 0.74 22.03
CA ARG A 178 12.67 0.55 22.46
C ARG A 178 13.32 -0.47 21.55
N SER A 179 14.48 -0.14 21.00
CA SER A 179 15.36 -1.08 20.31
C SER A 179 16.35 -1.70 21.31
N PHE A 180 16.68 -2.99 21.12
CA PHE A 180 17.61 -3.76 21.95
C PHE A 180 18.92 -4.01 21.22
#